data_AF-A0A2T2VAS2-F1
#
_entry.id   AF-A0A2T2VAS2-F1
#
_cell.length_a   1.000
_cell.length_b   1.000
_cell.length_c   1.000
_cell.angle_alpha   90.00
_cell.angle_beta   90.00
_cell.angle_gamma   90.00
#
_symmetry.space_group_name_H-M   'P 1'
#
loop_
_entity.id
_entity.type
_entity.pdbx_description
1 polymer ?
#
loop_
_entity_poly.entity_id
_entity_poly.type
_entity_poly.pdbx_seq_one_letter_code
_entity_poly.pdbx_strand_id
1 'polypeptide(L)'
;MLVFFLAVALVAALPPSYRAQVGLQSMNLAAAASSSAASSSGALADDDGRFAPGETVRYDRAALALALPSGASAFEEPSATPLTESERLRRMSRLYRYQASLTEARAAGDEAQTGRVLDQALREMQALARRPGLWKDAQFQRVYGHLAEAYRRHYGAPDTLRAPRGEIFATRDSLFAAVERARVEAAAFGLSDAPLLSQSGTEALAPQNTEVGMPVNDLTRGALRYLQREPEDHVYRWMRRKETYFPMIEHIFAEEGVPDELKYLALVESGLNPQAESRADAAGIWQFIPETGRAYGLKITPWVDERLDPEKATRAAAAHLKDLHRMFDGDWHLALSGYNCSPTRIREALRRVRREGKRPTFWNIYPYIPHETRNYVPTYVAAALMLSNPGHFDLEFVQPGPRYRFDRVPVKGMLPLTTAADLAGTTVKKLRALNPSLRKDVLPPSTEPFMLRLPYRTYEQFSEGYEQLPDSAKGLTLAHRVRAGETPGGIAERYDVSLDSLKKANGLSSSSITAGDSLIIPATGSRPATTARTDANAGQQPRRVQYSSRTLRPLAADGTLPGGAAPPQGTALAEGVTTYRVKRGDTLYGIARRHGVSVTALRRWNDGLEGGGGGLQPGQTLTVRS
;
A
#
# COMPACT_ATOMS: atom_id res chain seq x y z
N MET A 1 35.84 23.65 2.47
CA MET A 1 36.65 22.76 1.58
C MET A 1 36.17 22.68 0.12
N LEU A 2 35.30 23.59 -0.36
CA LEU A 2 35.10 23.83 -1.80
C LEU A 2 35.93 25.03 -2.33
N VAL A 3 36.56 25.80 -1.44
CA VAL A 3 37.28 27.04 -1.77
C VAL A 3 38.78 26.81 -2.01
N PHE A 4 39.36 25.70 -1.52
CA PHE A 4 40.80 25.43 -1.70
C PHE A 4 41.12 24.78 -3.05
N PHE A 5 40.19 24.00 -3.62
CA PHE A 5 40.37 23.36 -4.93
C PHE A 5 40.05 24.28 -6.12
N LEU A 6 39.31 25.37 -5.91
CA LEU A 6 39.07 26.39 -6.95
C LEU A 6 40.26 27.35 -7.12
N ALA A 7 41.11 27.52 -6.11
CA ALA A 7 42.27 28.40 -6.16
C ALA A 7 43.46 27.80 -6.94
N VAL A 8 43.58 26.47 -6.97
CA VAL A 8 44.69 25.77 -7.67
C VAL A 8 44.38 25.53 -9.15
N ALA A 9 43.10 25.38 -9.51
CA ALA A 9 42.70 25.21 -10.91
C ALA A 9 42.64 26.52 -11.71
N LEU A 10 42.47 27.68 -11.05
CA LEU A 10 42.42 28.98 -11.74
C LEU A 10 43.81 29.54 -12.08
N VAL A 11 44.88 29.10 -11.41
CA VAL A 11 46.26 29.61 -11.64
C VAL A 11 46.97 28.89 -12.80
N ALA A 12 46.56 27.65 -13.10
CA ALA A 12 47.06 26.89 -14.24
C ALA A 12 46.37 27.24 -15.58
N ALA A 13 45.22 27.91 -15.52
CA ALA A 13 44.43 28.32 -16.69
C ALA A 13 44.67 29.78 -17.14
N LEU A 14 45.53 30.52 -16.43
CA LEU A 14 45.83 31.92 -16.75
C LEU A 14 46.95 32.02 -17.80
N PRO A 15 46.76 32.82 -18.86
CA PRO A 15 47.79 33.08 -19.85
C PRO A 15 49.04 33.70 -19.21
N PRO A 16 50.26 33.47 -19.76
CA PRO A 16 51.51 34.00 -19.19
C PRO A 16 51.51 35.51 -18.93
N SER A 17 50.69 36.27 -19.65
CA SER A 17 50.53 37.72 -19.53
C SER A 17 49.90 38.20 -18.21
N TYR A 18 49.32 37.32 -17.39
CA TYR A 18 48.87 37.67 -16.03
C TYR A 18 49.88 37.37 -14.93
N ARG A 19 51.07 36.83 -15.24
CA ARG A 19 52.09 36.47 -14.23
C ARG A 19 53.02 37.62 -13.84
N ALA A 20 52.98 38.78 -14.51
CA ALA A 20 53.98 39.85 -14.38
C ALA A 20 53.53 41.09 -13.57
N GLN A 21 52.33 41.08 -12.96
CA GLN A 21 51.89 42.10 -11.98
C GLN A 21 52.00 41.65 -10.51
N VAL A 22 52.57 40.47 -10.29
CA VAL A 22 53.37 40.12 -9.11
C VAL A 22 54.82 40.32 -9.59
N GLY A 23 55.58 41.29 -9.07
CA GLY A 23 56.88 41.70 -9.67
C GLY A 23 57.73 40.49 -10.10
N LEU A 24 58.08 40.35 -11.38
CA LEU A 24 58.88 41.31 -12.15
C LEU A 24 58.30 41.72 -13.51
N GLN A 25 58.68 42.94 -13.87
CA GLN A 25 58.26 43.77 -14.98
C GLN A 25 58.55 43.18 -16.37
N SER A 26 57.66 43.57 -17.30
CA SER A 26 57.90 43.89 -18.71
C SER A 26 58.74 42.92 -19.55
N MET A 27 58.10 42.23 -20.49
CA MET A 27 58.61 42.12 -21.86
C MET A 27 57.52 41.73 -22.88
N ASN A 28 57.34 42.59 -23.87
CA ASN A 28 56.56 42.44 -25.09
C ASN A 28 57.03 41.26 -25.97
N LEU A 29 56.15 40.79 -26.87
CA LEU A 29 56.39 40.36 -28.29
C LEU A 29 55.29 39.32 -28.64
N ALA A 30 54.24 39.64 -29.39
CA ALA A 30 54.15 39.90 -30.84
C ALA A 30 54.43 38.68 -31.74
N ALA A 31 53.51 38.50 -32.71
CA ALA A 31 53.61 37.79 -33.98
C ALA A 31 53.42 36.25 -34.02
N ALA A 32 52.36 35.83 -34.72
CA ALA A 32 52.38 35.05 -35.97
C ALA A 32 51.04 34.30 -36.09
N ALA A 33 50.18 34.72 -37.03
CA ALA A 33 49.89 34.01 -38.29
C ALA A 33 49.09 32.70 -38.05
N SER A 34 47.93 32.44 -38.66
CA SER A 34 47.52 32.80 -40.02
C SER A 34 46.05 32.41 -40.25
N SER A 35 45.43 33.12 -41.20
CA SER A 35 44.28 32.77 -42.06
C SER A 35 42.95 32.45 -41.39
N SER A 36 41.80 32.99 -41.79
CA SER A 36 41.40 33.92 -42.85
C SER A 36 39.95 34.29 -42.47
N ALA A 37 39.61 35.58 -42.33
CA ALA A 37 38.92 36.36 -43.36
C ALA A 37 37.69 35.61 -43.93
N ALA A 38 36.49 36.15 -43.95
CA ALA A 38 35.91 37.47 -43.71
C ALA A 38 34.38 37.20 -43.63
N SER A 39 33.42 38.06 -43.33
CA SER A 39 33.24 39.52 -43.30
C SER A 39 31.75 39.66 -42.89
N SER A 40 31.42 40.37 -41.80
CA SER A 40 30.79 41.71 -41.81
C SER A 40 29.38 41.75 -42.44
N SER A 41 28.35 42.39 -41.91
CA SER A 41 28.21 43.43 -40.86
C SER A 41 26.74 43.87 -40.80
N GLY A 42 26.34 44.48 -39.67
CA GLY A 42 25.18 45.38 -39.55
C GLY A 42 24.03 44.82 -38.72
N ALA A 43 24.07 44.84 -37.38
CA ALA A 43 23.83 45.95 -36.45
C ALA A 43 22.33 46.28 -36.23
N LEU A 44 21.82 46.00 -35.02
CA LEU A 44 21.36 47.00 -34.02
C LEU A 44 20.39 46.40 -32.97
N ALA A 45 20.53 46.96 -31.75
CA ALA A 45 19.61 47.01 -30.61
C ALA A 45 19.63 45.89 -29.55
N ASP A 46 20.21 46.25 -28.40
CA ASP A 46 19.88 45.76 -27.06
C ASP A 46 18.43 46.13 -26.70
N ASP A 47 17.71 45.22 -26.04
CA ASP A 47 17.02 45.49 -24.76
C ASP A 47 16.70 44.17 -24.05
N ASP A 48 16.67 44.22 -22.72
CA ASP A 48 16.92 43.14 -21.77
C ASP A 48 16.01 41.90 -21.84
N GLY A 49 16.65 40.72 -21.78
CA GLY A 49 15.99 39.42 -21.65
C GLY A 49 16.93 38.35 -21.07
N ARG A 50 17.57 38.62 -19.93
CA ARG A 50 18.38 37.61 -19.22
C ARG A 50 17.50 36.70 -18.37
N PHE A 51 17.38 35.43 -18.78
CA PHE A 51 17.43 34.31 -17.85
C PHE A 51 18.63 33.44 -18.20
N ALA A 52 19.60 33.41 -17.28
CA ALA A 52 20.67 32.42 -17.25
C ALA A 52 20.22 31.18 -16.45
N PRO A 53 20.87 30.03 -16.66
CA PRO A 53 20.31 28.70 -16.42
C PRO A 53 20.73 28.11 -15.07
N GLY A 54 19.96 27.14 -14.57
CA GLY A 54 20.47 26.17 -13.59
C GLY A 54 19.43 25.59 -12.63
N GLU A 55 18.64 24.62 -13.08
CA GLU A 55 18.24 23.53 -12.18
C GLU A 55 18.56 22.20 -12.84
N THR A 56 19.57 21.53 -12.28
CA THR A 56 19.84 20.13 -12.50
C THR A 56 18.69 19.35 -11.85
N VAL A 57 17.66 19.04 -12.64
CA VAL A 57 16.59 18.13 -12.24
C VAL A 57 17.22 16.79 -11.89
N ARG A 58 17.28 16.47 -10.59
CA ARG A 58 17.60 15.12 -10.12
C ARG A 58 16.48 14.20 -10.58
N TYR A 59 16.86 13.18 -11.35
CA TYR A 59 15.99 12.10 -11.79
C TYR A 59 15.28 11.44 -10.62
N ASP A 60 13.98 11.70 -10.47
CA ASP A 60 13.11 10.89 -9.64
C ASP A 60 12.67 9.66 -10.45
N ARG A 61 13.29 8.51 -10.17
CA ARG A 61 12.92 7.22 -10.77
C ARG A 61 11.60 6.67 -10.19
N ALA A 62 11.03 7.26 -9.13
CA ALA A 62 9.80 6.79 -8.49
C ALA A 62 8.53 7.22 -9.23
N ALA A 63 8.58 8.33 -9.99
CA ALA A 63 7.49 8.75 -10.88
C ALA A 63 7.25 7.79 -12.07
N LEU A 64 8.11 6.79 -12.26
CA LEU A 64 8.19 5.98 -13.48
C LEU A 64 7.46 4.62 -13.44
N ALA A 65 6.80 4.27 -12.33
CA ALA A 65 6.32 2.90 -12.12
C ALA A 65 4.79 2.70 -12.22
N LEU A 66 4.03 3.76 -12.54
CA LEU A 66 2.63 3.64 -12.95
C LEU A 66 2.48 3.25 -14.43
N ALA A 67 2.58 1.94 -14.71
CA ALA A 67 1.73 1.17 -15.63
C ALA A 67 2.48 0.06 -16.40
N LEU A 68 2.43 -1.17 -15.85
CA LEU A 68 2.73 -2.39 -16.60
C LEU A 68 1.62 -3.44 -16.42
N PRO A 69 1.08 -4.05 -17.51
CA PRO A 69 0.34 -5.29 -17.45
C PRO A 69 1.30 -6.46 -17.29
N SER A 70 0.94 -7.36 -16.40
CA SER A 70 1.65 -8.57 -16.03
C SER A 70 1.63 -9.60 -17.17
N GLY A 71 2.80 -10.13 -17.58
CA GLY A 71 2.87 -11.31 -18.44
C GLY A 71 4.16 -11.46 -19.23
N ALA A 72 5.28 -11.74 -18.58
CA ALA A 72 6.41 -12.52 -19.12
C ALA A 72 7.37 -12.88 -17.98
N SER A 73 7.53 -14.18 -17.76
CA SER A 73 8.67 -14.75 -17.03
C SER A 73 9.90 -14.68 -17.92
N ALA A 74 11.07 -14.51 -17.31
CA ALA A 74 12.41 -14.33 -17.87
C ALA A 74 12.82 -12.86 -18.11
N PHE A 75 14.01 -12.56 -17.61
CA PHE A 75 14.80 -11.39 -17.96
C PHE A 75 15.04 -11.36 -19.47
N GLU A 76 14.24 -10.56 -20.17
CA GLU A 76 14.69 -9.82 -21.35
C GLU A 76 14.33 -8.36 -21.07
N GLU A 77 15.28 -7.44 -21.28
CA GLU A 77 14.90 -6.03 -21.47
C GLU A 77 13.78 -6.01 -22.51
N PRO A 78 12.70 -5.23 -22.33
CA PRO A 78 11.63 -5.19 -23.33
C PRO A 78 12.27 -4.83 -24.66
N SER A 79 12.27 -5.79 -25.58
CA SER A 79 12.86 -5.75 -26.92
C SER A 79 12.04 -4.85 -27.85
N ALA A 80 11.57 -3.71 -27.34
CA ALA A 80 10.94 -2.70 -28.15
C ALA A 80 12.04 -1.95 -28.90
N THR A 81 12.03 -2.05 -30.23
CA THR A 81 12.90 -1.28 -31.11
C THR A 81 12.88 0.20 -30.69
N PRO A 82 14.05 0.86 -30.56
CA PRO A 82 14.11 2.30 -30.38
C PRO A 82 13.26 2.98 -31.46
N LEU A 83 12.49 3.99 -31.08
CA LEU A 83 11.72 4.75 -32.07
C LEU A 83 12.69 5.50 -32.99
N THR A 84 12.38 5.53 -34.27
CA THR A 84 13.02 6.51 -35.15
C THR A 84 12.67 7.92 -34.69
N GLU A 85 13.51 8.90 -35.01
CA GLU A 85 13.27 10.29 -34.65
C GLU A 85 11.91 10.81 -35.16
N SER A 86 11.54 10.43 -36.39
CA SER A 86 10.24 10.77 -36.99
C SER A 86 9.06 10.13 -36.24
N GLU A 87 9.20 8.88 -35.78
CA GLU A 87 8.17 8.23 -34.96
C GLU A 87 8.07 8.88 -33.57
N ARG A 88 9.21 9.17 -32.93
CA ARG A 88 9.27 9.86 -31.65
C ARG A 88 8.50 11.17 -31.70
N LEU A 89 8.81 12.03 -32.67
CA LEU A 89 8.14 13.33 -32.84
C LEU A 89 6.63 13.17 -33.11
N ARG A 90 6.22 12.21 -33.95
CA ARG A 90 4.80 11.95 -34.24
C ARG A 90 4.03 11.48 -33.00
N ARG A 91 4.63 10.63 -32.18
CA ARG A 91 4.03 10.15 -30.93
C ARG A 91 3.98 11.26 -29.87
N MET A 92 5.02 12.09 -29.76
CA MET A 92 5.03 13.27 -28.89
C MET A 92 3.92 14.26 -29.27
N SER A 93 3.76 14.54 -30.56
CA SER A 93 2.68 15.38 -31.10
C SER A 93 1.28 14.87 -30.72
N ARG A 94 1.09 13.54 -30.66
CA ARG A 94 -0.18 12.96 -30.18
C ARG A 94 -0.43 13.28 -28.70
N LEU A 95 0.56 13.18 -27.83
CA LEU A 95 0.42 13.51 -26.41
C LEU A 95 0.04 14.98 -26.20
N TYR A 96 0.69 15.90 -26.92
CA TYR A 96 0.32 17.31 -26.88
C TYR A 96 -1.09 17.58 -27.40
N ARG A 97 -1.54 16.86 -28.43
CA ARG A 97 -2.93 16.93 -28.90
C ARG A 97 -3.93 16.45 -27.86
N TYR A 98 -3.62 15.38 -27.13
CA TYR A 98 -4.47 14.95 -26.01
C TYR A 98 -4.53 16.02 -24.90
N GLN A 99 -3.40 16.66 -24.58
CA GLN A 99 -3.39 17.75 -23.60
C GLN A 99 -4.25 18.95 -24.05
N ALA A 100 -4.17 19.32 -25.33
CA ALA A 100 -5.03 20.36 -25.91
C ALA A 100 -6.51 19.96 -25.86
N SER A 101 -6.85 18.77 -26.35
CA SER A 101 -8.23 18.24 -26.36
C SER A 101 -8.82 18.13 -24.95
N LEU A 102 -7.99 17.80 -23.97
CA LEU A 102 -8.36 17.76 -22.56
C LEU A 102 -8.70 19.15 -22.02
N THR A 103 -7.93 20.16 -22.43
CA THR A 103 -8.16 21.56 -22.03
C THR A 103 -9.47 22.06 -22.63
N GLU A 104 -9.75 21.75 -23.90
CA GLU A 104 -11.02 22.06 -24.57
C GLU A 104 -12.22 21.38 -23.91
N ALA A 105 -12.12 20.06 -23.64
CA ALA A 105 -13.19 19.31 -23.00
C ALA A 105 -13.53 19.85 -21.59
N ARG A 106 -12.51 20.26 -20.84
CA ARG A 106 -12.68 20.90 -19.53
C ARG A 106 -13.31 22.29 -19.63
N ALA A 107 -12.88 23.09 -20.59
CA ALA A 107 -13.48 24.40 -20.85
C ALA A 107 -14.96 24.29 -21.22
N ALA A 108 -15.34 23.22 -21.92
CA ALA A 108 -16.72 22.92 -22.27
C ALA A 108 -17.53 22.25 -21.14
N GLY A 109 -16.90 21.84 -20.03
CA GLY A 109 -17.55 21.07 -18.96
C GLY A 109 -18.00 19.67 -19.38
N ASP A 110 -17.46 19.11 -20.46
CA ASP A 110 -17.82 17.77 -20.96
C ASP A 110 -16.99 16.71 -20.24
N GLU A 111 -17.51 16.20 -19.13
CA GLU A 111 -16.89 15.15 -18.32
C GLU A 111 -16.74 13.82 -19.09
N ALA A 112 -17.66 13.49 -19.99
CA ALA A 112 -17.60 12.26 -20.77
C ALA A 112 -16.46 12.32 -21.80
N GLN A 113 -16.28 13.47 -22.46
CA GLN A 113 -15.15 13.70 -23.35
C GLN A 113 -13.83 13.80 -22.58
N THR A 114 -13.82 14.44 -21.41
CA THR A 114 -12.66 14.50 -20.51
C THR A 114 -12.15 13.09 -20.20
N GLY A 115 -13.04 12.19 -19.79
CA GLY A 115 -12.68 10.81 -19.53
C GLY A 115 -12.15 10.05 -20.75
N ARG A 116 -12.82 10.19 -21.92
CA ARG A 116 -12.36 9.55 -23.17
C ARG A 116 -10.95 9.99 -23.59
N VAL A 117 -10.66 11.29 -23.51
CA VAL A 117 -9.34 11.85 -23.85
C VAL A 117 -8.27 11.35 -22.89
N LEU A 118 -8.57 11.31 -21.59
CA LEU A 118 -7.66 10.80 -20.56
C LEU A 118 -7.34 9.31 -20.75
N ASP A 119 -8.34 8.48 -21.08
CA ASP A 119 -8.12 7.06 -21.38
C ASP A 119 -7.27 6.83 -22.62
N GLN A 120 -7.46 7.64 -23.67
CA GLN A 120 -6.65 7.59 -24.89
C GLN A 120 -5.21 8.06 -24.64
N ALA A 121 -5.04 9.14 -23.90
CA ALA A 121 -3.75 9.65 -23.46
C ALA A 121 -2.99 8.60 -22.65
N LEU A 122 -3.65 7.96 -21.68
CA LEU A 122 -3.05 6.93 -20.84
C LEU A 122 -2.55 5.73 -21.66
N ARG A 123 -3.33 5.26 -22.63
CA ARG A 123 -2.91 4.17 -23.54
C ARG A 123 -1.66 4.54 -24.35
N GLU A 124 -1.61 5.77 -24.89
CA GLU A 124 -0.46 6.24 -25.67
C GLU A 124 0.78 6.42 -24.79
N MET A 125 0.62 6.99 -23.59
CA MET A 125 1.68 7.14 -22.59
C MET A 125 2.24 5.78 -22.17
N GLN A 126 1.40 4.77 -21.94
CA GLN A 126 1.82 3.41 -21.62
C GLN A 126 2.62 2.73 -22.73
N ALA A 127 2.22 2.95 -24.00
CA ALA A 127 2.94 2.41 -25.14
C ALA A 127 4.33 3.06 -25.33
N LEU A 128 4.45 4.34 -24.97
CA LEU A 128 5.69 5.12 -25.06
C LEU A 128 6.64 4.87 -23.89
N ALA A 129 6.10 4.71 -22.67
CA ALA A 129 6.84 4.39 -21.45
C ALA A 129 7.72 3.13 -21.57
N ARG A 130 7.42 2.22 -22.49
CA ARG A 130 8.19 0.97 -22.70
C ARG A 130 9.28 1.10 -23.77
N ARG A 131 9.47 2.27 -24.38
CA ARG A 131 10.46 2.49 -25.44
C ARG A 131 11.81 2.92 -24.85
N PRO A 132 12.92 2.27 -25.23
CA PRO A 132 14.26 2.65 -24.76
C PRO A 132 14.59 4.12 -25.08
N GLY A 133 15.25 4.82 -24.15
CA GLY A 133 15.74 6.19 -24.35
C GLY A 133 14.71 7.32 -24.22
N LEU A 134 13.41 7.03 -24.31
CA LEU A 134 12.35 8.06 -24.27
C LEU A 134 12.28 8.80 -22.93
N TRP A 135 12.59 8.11 -21.83
CA TRP A 135 12.61 8.70 -20.49
C TRP A 135 13.77 9.67 -20.24
N LYS A 136 14.75 9.75 -21.14
CA LYS A 136 15.82 10.76 -21.09
C LYS A 136 15.40 12.08 -21.76
N ASP A 137 14.24 12.09 -22.41
CA ASP A 137 13.72 13.25 -23.12
C ASP A 137 12.89 14.15 -22.20
N ALA A 138 13.39 15.37 -21.96
CA ALA A 138 12.72 16.37 -21.12
C ALA A 138 11.34 16.79 -21.67
N GLN A 139 11.12 16.76 -22.99
CA GLN A 139 9.82 17.09 -23.56
C GLN A 139 8.79 16.01 -23.26
N PHE A 140 9.19 14.75 -23.33
CA PHE A 140 8.33 13.62 -22.97
C PHE A 140 7.95 13.63 -21.50
N GLN A 141 8.92 13.84 -20.60
CA GLN A 141 8.69 13.89 -19.15
C GLN A 141 7.65 14.96 -18.77
N ARG A 142 7.72 16.16 -19.37
CA ARG A 142 6.78 17.26 -19.09
C ARG A 142 5.36 16.91 -19.50
N VAL A 143 5.15 16.52 -20.76
CA VAL A 143 3.79 16.20 -21.25
C VAL A 143 3.20 14.99 -20.53
N TYR A 144 4.03 13.99 -20.21
CA TYR A 144 3.64 12.84 -19.41
C TYR A 144 3.17 13.26 -18.01
N GLY A 145 3.94 14.10 -17.31
CA GLY A 145 3.59 14.59 -15.97
C GLY A 145 2.25 15.34 -15.95
N HIS A 146 2.00 16.23 -16.89
CA HIS A 146 0.74 16.98 -16.98
C HIS A 146 -0.47 16.08 -17.23
N LEU A 147 -0.34 15.10 -18.13
CA LEU A 147 -1.43 14.16 -18.44
C LEU A 147 -1.68 13.16 -17.30
N ALA A 148 -0.61 12.68 -16.64
CA ALA A 148 -0.72 11.80 -15.47
C ALA A 148 -1.41 12.52 -14.30
N GLU A 149 -1.06 13.78 -14.04
CA GLU A 149 -1.70 14.59 -13.02
C GLU A 149 -3.18 14.87 -13.34
N ALA A 150 -3.46 15.19 -14.60
CA ALA A 150 -4.84 15.36 -15.05
C ALA A 150 -5.68 14.08 -14.90
N TYR A 151 -5.08 12.91 -15.15
CA TYR A 151 -5.71 11.61 -14.93
C TYR A 151 -5.97 11.37 -13.43
N ARG A 152 -4.98 11.59 -12.57
CA ARG A 152 -5.10 11.47 -11.10
C ARG A 152 -6.21 12.35 -10.54
N ARG A 153 -6.33 13.58 -11.03
CA ARG A 153 -7.37 14.53 -10.57
C ARG A 153 -8.78 14.10 -10.97
N HIS A 154 -8.95 13.49 -12.14
CA HIS A 154 -10.27 13.10 -12.65
C HIS A 154 -10.71 11.72 -12.15
N TYR A 155 -9.80 10.74 -12.04
CA TYR A 155 -10.13 9.36 -11.63
C TYR A 155 -9.66 8.97 -10.22
N GLY A 156 -8.89 9.83 -9.54
CA GLY A 156 -8.12 9.48 -8.35
C GLY A 156 -6.81 8.75 -8.70
N ALA A 157 -5.91 8.60 -7.72
CA ALA A 157 -4.76 7.72 -7.87
C ALA A 157 -5.26 6.28 -8.17
N PRO A 158 -4.75 5.60 -9.20
CA PRO A 158 -5.14 4.22 -9.49
C PRO A 158 -5.01 3.36 -8.24
N ASP A 159 -6.05 2.59 -7.92
CA ASP A 159 -5.97 1.61 -6.85
C ASP A 159 -4.98 0.51 -7.27
N THR A 160 -3.74 0.65 -6.80
CA THR A 160 -2.61 -0.22 -7.10
C THR A 160 -2.70 -1.52 -6.29
N LEU A 161 -3.80 -2.25 -6.44
CA LEU A 161 -3.85 -3.68 -6.12
C LEU A 161 -2.72 -4.45 -6.85
N ARG A 162 -2.15 -3.86 -7.91
CA ARG A 162 -0.91 -4.30 -8.56
C ARG A 162 0.11 -3.17 -8.67
N ALA A 163 0.53 -2.59 -7.54
CA ALA A 163 1.82 -1.88 -7.54
C ALA A 163 2.89 -2.85 -8.07
N PRO A 164 3.75 -2.46 -9.04
CA PRO A 164 4.90 -3.26 -9.44
C PRO A 164 5.65 -3.79 -8.21
N ARG A 165 6.15 -5.04 -8.28
CA ARG A 165 7.04 -5.59 -7.25
C ARG A 165 8.09 -4.54 -6.90
N GLY A 166 8.08 -4.03 -5.67
CA GLY A 166 9.07 -3.08 -5.20
C GLY A 166 8.58 -1.68 -4.84
N GLU A 167 7.49 -1.14 -5.43
CA GLU A 167 7.08 0.26 -5.13
C GLU A 167 6.77 0.48 -3.63
N ILE A 168 6.00 -0.45 -3.04
CA ILE A 168 5.65 -0.42 -1.60
C ILE A 168 6.93 -0.50 -0.74
N PHE A 169 7.92 -1.27 -1.19
CA PHE A 169 9.18 -1.45 -0.48
C PHE A 169 10.13 -0.27 -0.69
N ALA A 170 10.05 0.46 -1.81
CA ALA A 170 10.82 1.68 -2.03
C ALA A 170 10.39 2.81 -1.09
N THR A 171 9.07 2.94 -0.84
CA THR A 171 8.55 3.85 0.20
C THR A 171 9.04 3.44 1.57
N ARG A 172 9.00 2.14 1.91
CA ARG A 172 9.48 1.62 3.20
C ARG A 172 10.97 1.86 3.40
N ASP A 173 11.79 1.59 2.39
CA ASP A 173 13.24 1.79 2.42
C ASP A 173 13.58 3.28 2.60
N SER A 174 12.85 4.17 1.92
CA SER A 174 13.02 5.63 2.03
C SER A 174 12.61 6.17 3.40
N LEU A 175 11.53 5.62 3.97
CA LEU A 175 11.08 5.89 5.34
C LEU A 175 12.13 5.45 6.36
N PHE A 176 12.66 4.22 6.23
CA PHE A 176 13.72 3.72 7.10
C PHE A 176 15.00 4.55 6.99
N ALA A 177 15.36 5.00 5.79
CA ALA A 177 16.48 5.92 5.59
C ALA A 177 16.26 7.28 6.27
N ALA A 178 15.02 7.76 6.35
CA ALA A 178 14.69 9.01 7.04
C ALA A 178 14.82 8.89 8.56
N VAL A 179 14.41 7.77 9.14
CA VAL A 179 14.61 7.47 10.56
C VAL A 179 16.10 7.42 10.90
N GLU A 180 16.91 6.80 10.05
CA GLU A 180 18.36 6.74 10.23
C GLU A 180 19.03 8.13 10.13
N ARG A 181 18.58 9.00 9.21
CA ARG A 181 19.06 10.39 9.15
C ARG A 181 18.77 11.15 10.45
N ALA A 182 17.54 11.04 10.97
CA ALA A 182 17.17 11.68 12.23
C ALA A 182 18.05 11.21 13.40
N ARG A 183 18.43 9.93 13.43
CA ARG A 183 19.38 9.39 14.41
C ARG A 183 20.77 10.03 14.30
N VAL A 184 21.31 10.12 13.08
CA VAL A 184 22.64 10.67 12.83
C VAL A 184 22.67 12.16 13.20
N GLU A 185 21.64 12.91 12.82
CA GLU A 185 21.48 14.31 13.20
C GLU A 185 21.45 14.48 14.72
N ALA A 186 20.61 13.71 15.43
CA ALA A 186 20.54 13.77 16.89
C ALA A 186 21.90 13.46 17.55
N ALA A 187 22.62 12.45 17.06
CA ALA A 187 23.94 12.09 17.57
C ALA A 187 24.99 13.19 17.31
N ALA A 188 24.92 13.88 16.17
CA ALA A 188 25.84 14.96 15.80
C ALA A 188 25.73 16.19 16.72
N PHE A 189 24.56 16.42 17.33
CA PHE A 189 24.33 17.51 18.30
C PHE A 189 24.65 17.12 19.75
N GLY A 190 25.37 16.01 19.98
CA GLY A 190 25.80 15.60 21.33
C GLY A 190 24.68 15.03 22.20
N LEU A 191 23.52 14.70 21.63
CA LEU A 191 22.41 14.01 22.29
C LEU A 191 22.68 12.50 22.29
N SER A 192 23.87 12.04 22.73
CA SER A 192 24.41 10.73 22.31
C SER A 192 23.85 9.50 23.04
N ASP A 193 23.24 9.64 24.21
CA ASP A 193 22.55 8.53 24.92
C ASP A 193 21.05 8.78 25.14
N ALA A 194 20.63 10.03 24.99
CA ALA A 194 19.27 10.48 25.20
C ALA A 194 18.27 10.24 24.03
N PRO A 195 18.63 10.03 22.74
CA PRO A 195 17.67 10.19 21.63
C PRO A 195 16.65 9.03 21.52
N LEU A 196 16.89 7.92 22.23
CA LEU A 196 15.96 6.79 22.33
C LEU A 196 14.85 7.04 23.37
N LEU A 197 15.06 7.94 24.33
CA LEU A 197 14.16 8.17 25.48
C LEU A 197 13.92 9.64 25.83
N SER A 198 14.63 10.60 25.21
CA SER A 198 14.48 12.02 25.47
C SER A 198 13.20 12.54 24.81
N GLN A 199 12.18 12.74 25.63
CA GLN A 199 11.05 13.59 25.31
C GLN A 199 11.54 15.05 25.30
N SER A 200 12.23 15.45 24.24
CA SER A 200 12.66 16.84 24.06
C SER A 200 11.61 17.57 23.26
N GLY A 201 10.56 18.07 23.91
CA GLY A 201 9.65 19.06 23.34
C GLY A 201 8.16 18.73 23.45
N THR A 202 7.40 19.75 23.84
CA THR A 202 5.94 19.86 23.92
C THR A 202 5.23 19.52 22.60
N GLU A 203 4.87 18.26 22.37
CA GLU A 203 3.90 17.87 21.36
C GLU A 203 2.79 17.07 22.03
N ALA A 204 1.55 17.51 21.81
CA ALA A 204 0.33 17.07 22.49
C ALA A 204 -0.13 15.63 22.14
N LEU A 205 0.77 14.77 21.70
CA LEU A 205 0.50 13.39 21.28
C LEU A 205 1.07 12.43 22.33
N ALA A 206 0.47 12.40 23.52
CA ALA A 206 0.71 11.34 24.49
C ALA A 206 -0.34 10.23 24.33
N PRO A 207 -0.09 9.17 23.54
CA PRO A 207 -1.06 8.09 23.34
C PRO A 207 -1.44 7.46 24.69
N GLN A 208 -2.71 7.59 25.06
CA GLN A 208 -3.24 7.08 26.33
C GLN A 208 -3.93 5.74 26.15
N ASN A 209 -3.90 4.93 27.22
CA ASN A 209 -4.60 3.64 27.32
C ASN A 209 -4.20 2.61 26.24
N THR A 210 -2.95 2.66 25.79
CA THR A 210 -2.40 1.70 24.82
C THR A 210 -1.83 0.47 25.53
N GLU A 211 -2.12 -0.72 25.01
CA GLU A 211 -1.48 -1.95 25.49
C GLU A 211 -0.05 -2.10 24.95
N VAL A 212 0.21 -1.56 23.75
CA VAL A 212 1.54 -1.47 23.17
C VAL A 212 2.12 -0.10 23.49
N GLY A 213 3.31 -0.02 24.08
CA GLY A 213 3.96 1.28 24.36
C GLY A 213 4.22 2.07 23.08
N MET A 214 3.94 3.37 23.08
CA MET A 214 4.06 4.24 21.89
C MET A 214 4.94 5.48 22.18
N PRO A 215 6.26 5.31 22.42
CA PRO A 215 7.12 6.42 22.78
C PRO A 215 7.35 7.37 21.60
N VAL A 216 7.12 8.67 21.83
CA VAL A 216 7.44 9.73 20.86
C VAL A 216 8.86 10.23 21.12
N ASN A 217 9.85 9.56 20.52
CA ASN A 217 11.26 9.94 20.57
C ASN A 217 11.75 10.49 19.22
N ASP A 218 13.03 10.85 19.12
CA ASP A 218 13.61 11.46 17.90
C ASP A 218 13.47 10.58 16.65
N LEU A 219 13.56 9.27 16.83
CA LEU A 219 13.38 8.29 15.75
C LEU A 219 11.94 8.31 15.24
N THR A 220 10.98 8.32 16.16
CA THR A 220 9.54 8.40 15.83
C THR A 220 9.22 9.73 15.16
N ARG A 221 9.79 10.84 15.64
CA ARG A 221 9.65 12.16 15.02
C ARG A 221 10.27 12.20 13.62
N GLY A 222 11.41 11.54 13.41
CA GLY A 222 12.00 11.36 12.09
C GLY A 222 11.07 10.65 11.11
N ALA A 223 10.43 9.56 11.56
CA ALA A 223 9.42 8.85 10.78
C ALA A 223 8.19 9.73 10.50
N LEU A 224 7.67 10.47 11.49
CA LEU A 224 6.53 11.38 11.32
C LEU A 224 6.82 12.46 10.28
N ARG A 225 7.99 13.13 10.37
CA ARG A 225 8.40 14.14 9.37
C ARG A 225 8.47 13.58 7.95
N TYR A 226 9.00 12.36 7.80
CA TYR A 226 9.02 11.70 6.50
C TYR A 226 7.60 11.45 5.99
N LEU A 227 6.74 10.89 6.84
CA LEU A 227 5.37 10.55 6.45
C LEU A 227 4.56 11.80 6.06
N GLN A 228 4.83 12.95 6.68
CA GLN A 228 4.12 14.20 6.43
C GLN A 228 4.60 14.98 5.19
N ARG A 229 5.82 14.74 4.69
CA ARG A 229 6.42 15.57 3.63
C ARG A 229 5.68 15.50 2.29
N GLU A 230 5.29 14.31 1.88
CA GLU A 230 4.64 14.01 0.59
C GLU A 230 3.52 12.97 0.82
N PRO A 231 2.45 13.31 1.57
CA PRO A 231 1.47 12.33 2.05
C PRO A 231 0.69 11.65 0.91
N GLU A 232 0.62 12.28 -0.26
CA GLU A 232 0.00 11.72 -1.47
C GLU A 232 0.66 10.42 -1.96
N ASP A 233 1.98 10.29 -1.77
CA ASP A 233 2.74 9.17 -2.32
C ASP A 233 2.54 7.86 -1.53
N HIS A 234 2.21 7.99 -0.24
CA HIS A 234 2.11 6.86 0.68
C HIS A 234 0.93 6.94 1.66
N VAL A 235 0.78 8.03 2.42
CA VAL A 235 -0.21 8.12 3.52
C VAL A 235 -1.64 8.03 3.00
N TYR A 236 -1.99 8.75 1.92
CA TYR A 236 -3.36 8.75 1.43
C TYR A 236 -3.77 7.38 0.90
N ARG A 237 -2.86 6.63 0.29
CA ARG A 237 -3.11 5.23 -0.10
C ARG A 237 -3.39 4.35 1.12
N TRP A 238 -2.62 4.53 2.19
CA TRP A 238 -2.84 3.84 3.47
C TRP A 238 -4.18 4.21 4.10
N MET A 239 -4.57 5.49 4.05
CA MET A 239 -5.87 5.98 4.54
C MET A 239 -7.04 5.34 3.79
N ARG A 240 -6.95 5.13 2.46
CA ARG A 240 -8.03 4.43 1.72
C ARG A 240 -8.15 2.97 2.15
N ARG A 241 -7.02 2.27 2.24
CA ARG A 241 -6.98 0.84 2.54
C ARG A 241 -7.32 0.52 3.99
N LYS A 242 -7.01 1.41 4.94
CA LYS A 242 -7.43 1.22 6.34
C LYS A 242 -8.95 1.11 6.45
N GLU A 243 -9.69 1.93 5.71
CA GLU A 243 -11.16 1.88 5.70
C GLU A 243 -11.70 0.56 5.11
N THR A 244 -10.95 -0.07 4.20
CA THR A 244 -11.28 -1.40 3.68
C THR A 244 -11.00 -2.50 4.70
N TYR A 245 -9.78 -2.56 5.25
CA TYR A 245 -9.28 -3.76 5.94
C TYR A 245 -9.25 -3.67 7.46
N PHE A 246 -9.17 -2.49 8.08
CA PHE A 246 -9.13 -2.37 9.54
C PHE A 246 -10.36 -3.00 10.21
N PRO A 247 -11.61 -2.80 9.76
CA PRO A 247 -12.76 -3.44 10.39
C PRO A 247 -12.66 -4.98 10.48
N MET A 248 -12.04 -5.61 9.47
CA MET A 248 -11.76 -7.05 9.48
C MET A 248 -10.65 -7.41 10.47
N ILE A 249 -9.55 -6.66 10.46
CA ILE A 249 -8.41 -6.90 11.36
C ILE A 249 -8.83 -6.72 12.82
N GLU A 250 -9.53 -5.64 13.14
CA GLU A 250 -10.02 -5.31 14.49
C GLU A 250 -10.95 -6.40 15.03
N HIS A 251 -11.83 -6.92 14.17
CA HIS A 251 -12.71 -8.02 14.53
C HIS A 251 -11.91 -9.28 14.87
N ILE A 252 -11.00 -9.70 13.99
CA ILE A 252 -10.16 -10.88 14.21
C ILE A 252 -9.26 -10.69 15.43
N PHE A 253 -8.65 -9.53 15.61
CA PHE A 253 -7.76 -9.27 16.75
C PHE A 253 -8.51 -9.34 18.08
N ALA A 254 -9.74 -8.85 18.15
CA ALA A 254 -10.57 -9.02 19.34
C ALA A 254 -10.97 -10.47 19.60
N GLU A 255 -11.26 -11.26 18.56
CA GLU A 255 -11.50 -12.71 18.73
C GLU A 255 -10.25 -13.44 19.22
N GLU A 256 -9.08 -13.03 18.72
CA GLU A 256 -7.79 -13.65 19.02
C GLU A 256 -7.17 -13.16 20.34
N GLY A 257 -7.70 -12.11 20.95
CA GLY A 257 -7.16 -11.49 22.17
C GLY A 257 -5.82 -10.79 21.94
N VAL A 258 -5.68 -10.09 20.81
CA VAL A 258 -4.48 -9.33 20.42
C VAL A 258 -4.78 -7.82 20.50
N PRO A 259 -3.85 -6.99 21.01
CA PRO A 259 -4.02 -5.55 21.06
C PRO A 259 -4.41 -4.94 19.71
N ASP A 260 -5.38 -4.02 19.75
CA ASP A 260 -5.91 -3.34 18.56
C ASP A 260 -4.84 -2.52 17.83
N GLU A 261 -3.89 -1.95 18.57
CA GLU A 261 -2.82 -1.12 18.04
C GLU A 261 -1.93 -1.88 17.04
N LEU A 262 -1.80 -3.20 17.20
CA LEU A 262 -0.96 -4.02 16.34
C LEU A 262 -1.47 -4.07 14.88
N LYS A 263 -2.70 -3.64 14.59
CA LYS A 263 -3.20 -3.53 13.20
C LYS A 263 -2.36 -2.57 12.36
N TYR A 264 -1.74 -1.56 12.98
CA TYR A 264 -0.87 -0.61 12.28
C TYR A 264 0.40 -1.28 11.73
N LEU A 265 0.76 -2.46 12.23
CA LEU A 265 1.84 -3.27 11.69
C LEU A 265 1.61 -3.65 10.22
N ALA A 266 0.37 -3.96 9.85
CA ALA A 266 0.01 -4.32 8.48
C ALA A 266 0.27 -3.20 7.45
N LEU A 267 0.32 -1.95 7.91
CA LEU A 267 0.69 -0.80 7.10
C LEU A 267 2.19 -0.73 6.86
N VAL A 268 2.99 -0.96 7.91
CA VAL A 268 4.45 -1.01 7.82
C VAL A 268 4.91 -2.16 6.93
N GLU A 269 4.21 -3.30 6.99
CA GLU A 269 4.54 -4.48 6.20
C GLU A 269 4.23 -4.33 4.71
N SER A 270 3.02 -3.89 4.37
CA SER A 270 2.54 -3.94 2.98
C SER A 270 1.72 -2.72 2.56
N GLY A 271 1.50 -1.76 3.45
CA GLY A 271 0.49 -0.72 3.25
C GLY A 271 -0.90 -1.32 3.03
N LEU A 272 -1.24 -2.40 3.77
CA LEU A 272 -2.49 -3.17 3.65
C LEU A 272 -2.76 -3.73 2.24
N ASN A 273 -1.70 -4.11 1.51
CA ASN A 273 -1.86 -4.69 0.18
C ASN A 273 -1.89 -6.24 0.25
N PRO A 274 -3.03 -6.90 -0.04
CA PRO A 274 -3.10 -8.36 -0.04
C PRO A 274 -2.29 -9.04 -1.15
N GLN A 275 -1.84 -8.28 -2.15
CA GLN A 275 -1.03 -8.79 -3.26
C GLN A 275 0.45 -8.37 -3.15
N ALA A 276 0.88 -7.83 -2.01
CA ALA A 276 2.29 -7.45 -1.82
C ALA A 276 3.19 -8.69 -1.81
N GLU A 277 4.28 -8.63 -2.57
CA GLU A 277 5.33 -9.65 -2.60
C GLU A 277 6.70 -8.98 -2.52
N SER A 278 7.52 -9.34 -1.52
CA SER A 278 8.87 -8.83 -1.37
C SER A 278 9.90 -9.62 -2.19
N ARG A 279 11.13 -9.10 -2.25
CA ARG A 279 12.28 -9.82 -2.85
C ARG A 279 12.65 -11.09 -2.08
N ALA A 280 12.29 -11.16 -0.80
CA ALA A 280 12.53 -12.33 0.06
C ALA A 280 11.36 -13.33 0.04
N ASP A 281 10.50 -13.25 -0.98
CA ASP A 281 9.30 -14.09 -1.15
C ASP A 281 8.29 -13.97 0.01
N ALA A 282 8.34 -12.87 0.76
CA ALA A 282 7.34 -12.55 1.77
C ALA A 282 6.07 -12.01 1.10
N ALA A 283 4.88 -12.45 1.53
CA ALA A 283 3.64 -12.24 0.78
C ALA A 283 2.47 -11.73 1.64
N GLY A 284 1.59 -10.94 1.01
CA GLY A 284 0.30 -10.49 1.52
C GLY A 284 0.37 -9.31 2.48
N ILE A 285 -0.77 -9.04 3.14
CA ILE A 285 -0.95 -7.90 4.06
C ILE A 285 0.10 -7.90 5.18
N TRP A 286 0.45 -9.10 5.64
CA TRP A 286 1.31 -9.35 6.80
C TRP A 286 2.72 -9.80 6.44
N GLN A 287 3.07 -9.82 5.13
CA GLN A 287 4.39 -10.21 4.62
C GLN A 287 4.95 -11.50 5.24
N PHE A 288 4.16 -12.58 5.18
CA PHE A 288 4.65 -13.88 5.61
C PHE A 288 5.65 -14.46 4.61
N ILE A 289 6.83 -14.86 5.08
CA ILE A 289 7.67 -15.80 4.32
C ILE A 289 7.01 -17.20 4.30
N PRO A 290 7.30 -18.06 3.32
CA PRO A 290 6.58 -19.33 3.15
C PRO A 290 6.69 -20.26 4.36
N GLU A 291 7.87 -20.33 4.99
CA GLU A 291 8.13 -21.19 6.14
C GLU A 291 7.27 -20.79 7.35
N THR A 292 7.32 -19.52 7.74
CA THR A 292 6.50 -18.99 8.85
C THR A 292 5.01 -19.09 8.53
N GLY A 293 4.59 -18.80 7.30
CA GLY A 293 3.18 -18.95 6.91
C GLY A 293 2.66 -20.37 7.13
N ARG A 294 3.43 -21.39 6.72
CA ARG A 294 3.07 -22.80 6.95
C ARG A 294 3.06 -23.17 8.43
N ALA A 295 4.02 -22.67 9.21
CA ALA A 295 4.08 -22.90 10.65
C ALA A 295 2.81 -22.39 11.37
N TYR A 296 2.18 -21.33 10.86
CA TYR A 296 0.91 -20.80 11.35
C TYR A 296 -0.32 -21.25 10.54
N GLY A 297 -0.21 -22.37 9.82
CA GLY A 297 -1.34 -23.06 9.21
C GLY A 297 -1.80 -22.51 7.85
N LEU A 298 -1.06 -21.58 7.24
CA LEU A 298 -1.37 -21.08 5.90
C LEU A 298 -0.97 -22.11 4.83
N LYS A 299 -1.91 -22.48 3.97
CA LYS A 299 -1.64 -23.34 2.82
C LYS A 299 -0.96 -22.56 1.70
N ILE A 300 0.15 -23.10 1.22
CA ILE A 300 0.94 -22.53 0.12
C ILE A 300 1.20 -23.66 -0.88
N THR A 301 0.40 -23.66 -1.94
CA THR A 301 0.41 -24.66 -3.01
C THR A 301 0.58 -23.98 -4.37
N PRO A 302 0.81 -24.72 -5.46
CA PRO A 302 0.83 -24.13 -6.81
C PRO A 302 -0.48 -23.46 -7.25
N TRP A 303 -1.59 -23.69 -6.52
CA TRP A 303 -2.92 -23.16 -6.84
C TRP A 303 -3.36 -22.06 -5.88
N VAL A 304 -3.01 -22.18 -4.61
CA VAL A 304 -3.49 -21.29 -3.54
C VAL A 304 -2.31 -20.83 -2.69
N ASP A 305 -2.22 -19.51 -2.47
CA ASP A 305 -1.34 -18.92 -1.46
C ASP A 305 -2.17 -18.20 -0.40
N GLU A 306 -2.40 -18.84 0.73
CA GLU A 306 -3.22 -18.27 1.81
C GLU A 306 -2.54 -17.12 2.55
N ARG A 307 -1.25 -16.83 2.28
CA ARG A 307 -0.60 -15.60 2.75
C ARG A 307 -1.21 -14.36 2.13
N LEU A 308 -1.75 -14.48 0.91
CA LEU A 308 -2.44 -13.41 0.21
C LEU A 308 -3.90 -13.26 0.67
N ASP A 309 -4.45 -14.22 1.44
CA ASP A 309 -5.81 -14.14 1.98
C ASP A 309 -5.86 -13.22 3.21
N PRO A 310 -6.59 -12.09 3.17
CA PRO A 310 -6.59 -11.11 4.26
C PRO A 310 -7.02 -11.70 5.60
N GLU A 311 -8.05 -12.54 5.64
CA GLU A 311 -8.60 -13.07 6.90
C GLU A 311 -7.68 -14.14 7.48
N LYS A 312 -7.24 -15.10 6.65
CA LYS A 312 -6.36 -16.19 7.12
C LYS A 312 -5.00 -15.66 7.54
N ALA A 313 -4.41 -14.77 6.75
CA ALA A 313 -3.13 -14.15 7.10
C ALA A 313 -3.24 -13.31 8.39
N THR A 314 -4.36 -12.64 8.63
CA THR A 314 -4.56 -11.87 9.88
C THR A 314 -4.66 -12.78 11.10
N ARG A 315 -5.36 -13.92 11.02
CA ARG A 315 -5.39 -14.90 12.12
C ARG A 315 -4.00 -15.50 12.37
N ALA A 316 -3.27 -15.83 11.31
CA ALA A 316 -1.89 -16.30 11.42
C ALA A 316 -0.98 -15.25 12.06
N ALA A 317 -1.11 -13.97 11.69
CA ALA A 317 -0.35 -12.86 12.29
C ALA A 317 -0.68 -12.69 13.77
N ALA A 318 -1.96 -12.75 14.15
CA ALA A 318 -2.39 -12.69 15.54
C ALA A 318 -1.79 -13.84 16.37
N ALA A 319 -1.81 -15.08 15.85
CA ALA A 319 -1.16 -16.22 16.50
C ALA A 319 0.35 -16.02 16.64
N HIS A 320 1.01 -15.55 15.57
CA HIS A 320 2.46 -15.31 15.59
C HIS A 320 2.87 -14.23 16.59
N LEU A 321 2.16 -13.10 16.61
CA LEU A 321 2.41 -12.01 17.55
C LEU A 321 2.21 -12.45 19.00
N LYS A 322 1.20 -13.29 19.30
CA LYS A 322 1.02 -13.89 20.63
C LYS A 322 2.20 -14.76 21.04
N ASP A 323 2.74 -15.57 20.13
CA ASP A 323 3.90 -16.42 20.41
C ASP A 323 5.15 -15.60 20.69
N LEU A 324 5.40 -14.56 19.89
CA LEU A 324 6.51 -13.64 20.08
C LEU A 324 6.40 -12.87 21.39
N HIS A 325 5.20 -12.38 21.72
CA HIS A 325 4.92 -11.70 22.98
C HIS A 325 5.21 -12.60 24.19
N ARG A 326 4.79 -13.87 24.14
CA ARG A 326 5.13 -14.87 25.17
C ARG A 326 6.62 -15.16 25.21
N MET A 327 7.29 -15.23 24.06
CA MET A 327 8.73 -15.51 23.97
C MET A 327 9.59 -14.39 24.58
N PHE A 328 9.12 -13.14 24.52
CA PHE A 328 9.84 -11.97 25.02
C PHE A 328 9.23 -11.40 26.29
N ASP A 329 8.75 -12.29 27.18
CA ASP A 329 8.33 -11.94 28.54
C ASP A 329 7.25 -10.84 28.61
N GLY A 330 6.39 -10.74 27.60
CA GLY A 330 5.33 -9.73 27.53
C GLY A 330 5.76 -8.36 26.97
N ASP A 331 6.92 -8.25 26.33
CA ASP A 331 7.39 -7.01 25.72
C ASP A 331 6.97 -6.94 24.23
N TRP A 332 5.99 -6.07 23.93
CA TRP A 332 5.50 -5.87 22.56
C TRP A 332 6.54 -5.26 21.60
N HIS A 333 7.47 -4.43 22.06
CA HIS A 333 8.53 -3.89 21.18
C HIS A 333 9.50 -4.98 20.75
N LEU A 334 9.84 -5.89 21.67
CA LEU A 334 10.64 -7.06 21.34
C LEU A 334 9.86 -8.05 20.46
N ALA A 335 8.55 -8.23 20.69
CA ALA A 335 7.70 -9.04 19.83
C ALA A 335 7.65 -8.49 18.40
N LEU A 336 7.42 -7.19 18.22
CA LEU A 336 7.47 -6.52 16.91
C LEU A 336 8.83 -6.69 16.24
N SER A 337 9.92 -6.58 17.01
CA SER A 337 11.28 -6.79 16.48
C SER A 337 11.52 -8.23 16.03
N GLY A 338 11.02 -9.21 16.79
CA GLY A 338 11.07 -10.63 16.45
C GLY A 338 10.12 -11.05 15.32
N TYR A 339 9.15 -10.22 14.98
CA TYR A 339 8.32 -10.40 13.78
C TYR A 339 9.09 -10.00 12.52
N ASN A 340 9.77 -8.85 12.55
CA ASN A 340 10.56 -8.34 11.43
C ASN A 340 11.86 -9.14 11.19
N CYS A 341 12.49 -9.63 12.27
CA CYS A 341 13.74 -10.37 12.17
C CYS A 341 13.73 -11.64 13.00
N SER A 342 14.60 -12.59 12.65
CA SER A 342 14.71 -13.86 13.36
C SER A 342 14.71 -13.70 14.89
N PRO A 343 13.81 -14.38 15.64
CA PRO A 343 13.77 -14.34 17.10
C PRO A 343 15.08 -14.77 17.77
N THR A 344 15.90 -15.56 17.08
CA THR A 344 17.24 -15.94 17.54
C THR A 344 18.18 -14.74 17.63
N ARG A 345 18.16 -13.83 16.64
CA ARG A 345 18.98 -12.62 16.66
C ARG A 345 18.59 -11.68 17.80
N ILE A 346 17.29 -11.53 18.05
CA ILE A 346 16.81 -10.74 19.20
C ILE A 346 17.30 -11.35 20.51
N ARG A 347 17.20 -12.67 20.69
CA ARG A 347 17.72 -13.36 21.89
C ARG A 347 19.23 -13.18 22.06
N GLU A 348 20.01 -13.23 21.00
CA GLU A 348 21.46 -12.97 21.03
C GLU A 348 21.78 -11.53 21.47
N ALA A 349 21.07 -10.55 20.91
CA ALA A 349 21.21 -9.16 21.30
C ALA A 349 20.83 -8.92 22.78
N LEU A 350 19.74 -9.54 23.24
CA LEU A 350 19.32 -9.47 24.65
C LEU A 350 20.36 -10.10 25.59
N ARG A 351 20.97 -11.24 25.21
CA ARG A 351 22.06 -11.85 25.99
C ARG A 351 23.27 -10.92 26.12
N ARG A 352 23.58 -10.15 25.07
CA ARG A 352 24.67 -9.17 25.09
C ARG A 352 24.37 -8.01 26.02
N VAL A 353 23.18 -7.41 25.92
CA VAL A 353 22.72 -6.34 26.81
C VAL A 353 22.72 -6.77 28.28
N ARG A 354 22.28 -8.00 28.57
CA ARG A 354 22.31 -8.56 29.94
C ARG A 354 23.75 -8.69 30.48
N ARG A 355 24.71 -9.10 29.65
CA ARG A 355 26.14 -9.16 30.03
C ARG A 355 26.73 -7.78 30.33
N GLU A 356 26.20 -6.73 29.70
CA GLU A 356 26.56 -5.33 29.96
C GLU A 356 25.82 -4.74 31.18
N GLY A 357 25.03 -5.53 31.92
CA GLY A 357 24.28 -5.06 33.09
C GLY A 357 23.07 -4.17 32.76
N LYS A 358 22.69 -4.07 31.48
CA LYS A 358 21.58 -3.22 31.01
C LYS A 358 20.26 -4.00 30.99
N ARG A 359 19.13 -3.27 31.07
CA ARG A 359 17.79 -3.87 30.98
C ARG A 359 17.54 -4.44 29.57
N PRO A 360 16.94 -5.64 29.44
CA PRO A 360 16.75 -6.31 28.15
C PRO A 360 15.53 -5.74 27.40
N THR A 361 15.62 -4.50 26.92
CA THR A 361 14.55 -3.81 26.18
C THR A 361 14.93 -3.62 24.71
N PHE A 362 13.93 -3.38 23.85
CA PHE A 362 14.16 -3.03 22.43
C PHE A 362 15.20 -1.90 22.28
N TRP A 363 15.04 -0.84 23.06
CA TRP A 363 15.90 0.35 23.00
C TRP A 363 17.36 0.03 23.37
N ASN A 364 17.59 -0.87 24.32
CA ASN A 364 18.95 -1.27 24.70
C ASN A 364 19.59 -2.27 23.73
N ILE A 365 18.80 -3.09 23.03
CA ILE A 365 19.33 -3.97 21.97
C ILE A 365 19.52 -3.26 20.63
N TYR A 366 19.01 -2.03 20.48
CA TYR A 366 19.05 -1.24 19.25
C TYR A 366 20.42 -1.26 18.53
N PRO A 367 21.57 -1.08 19.21
CA PRO A 367 22.88 -1.12 18.54
C PRO A 367 23.27 -2.49 17.99
N TYR A 368 22.67 -3.57 18.50
CA TYR A 368 23.05 -4.96 18.22
C TYR A 368 22.13 -5.68 17.23
N ILE A 369 21.06 -5.02 16.76
CA ILE A 369 20.10 -5.56 15.80
C ILE A 369 20.27 -4.92 14.40
N PRO A 370 19.79 -5.55 13.31
CA PRO A 370 19.92 -5.03 11.95
C PRO A 370 19.23 -3.66 11.74
N HIS A 371 19.74 -2.86 10.80
CA HIS A 371 19.17 -1.53 10.48
C HIS A 371 17.67 -1.58 10.15
N GLU A 372 17.22 -2.58 9.40
CA GLU A 372 15.80 -2.75 9.06
C GLU A 372 14.93 -2.87 10.34
N THR A 373 15.38 -3.69 11.28
CA THR A 373 14.68 -3.94 12.55
C THR A 373 14.75 -2.76 13.51
N ARG A 374 15.86 -2.00 13.51
CA ARG A 374 15.99 -0.75 14.29
C ARG A 374 14.90 0.26 13.96
N ASN A 375 14.60 0.42 12.68
CA ASN A 375 13.64 1.43 12.21
C ASN A 375 12.19 0.96 12.33
N TYR A 376 11.97 -0.32 12.65
CA TYR A 376 10.66 -0.96 12.61
C TYR A 376 9.69 -0.43 13.68
N VAL A 377 10.11 -0.42 14.95
CA VAL A 377 9.28 0.09 16.06
C VAL A 377 8.98 1.60 15.91
N PRO A 378 9.96 2.49 15.67
CA PRO A 378 9.68 3.92 15.46
C PRO A 378 8.71 4.19 14.29
N THR A 379 8.86 3.43 13.20
CA THR A 379 7.98 3.56 12.03
C THR A 379 6.56 3.11 12.33
N TYR A 380 6.40 2.00 13.05
CA TYR A 380 5.10 1.51 13.53
C TYR A 380 4.41 2.55 14.42
N VAL A 381 5.12 3.11 15.41
CA VAL A 381 4.57 4.14 16.30
C VAL A 381 4.14 5.37 15.51
N ALA A 382 4.98 5.85 14.59
CA ALA A 382 4.66 7.01 13.75
C ALA A 382 3.43 6.79 12.87
N ALA A 383 3.33 5.62 12.21
CA ALA A 383 2.18 5.27 11.40
C ALA A 383 0.89 5.18 12.24
N ALA A 384 0.98 4.60 13.44
CA ALA A 384 -0.13 4.50 14.38
C ALA A 384 -0.63 5.87 14.84
N LEU A 385 0.27 6.75 15.26
CA LEU A 385 -0.07 8.11 15.71
C LEU A 385 -0.69 8.93 14.58
N MET A 386 -0.08 8.93 13.40
CA MET A 386 -0.53 9.71 12.25
C MET A 386 -1.91 9.27 11.75
N LEU A 387 -2.12 7.97 11.56
CA LEU A 387 -3.37 7.47 10.96
C LEU A 387 -4.52 7.37 11.96
N SER A 388 -4.23 7.39 13.26
CA SER A 388 -5.24 7.57 14.30
C SER A 388 -5.70 9.02 14.44
N ASN A 389 -4.83 9.98 14.09
CA ASN A 389 -5.05 11.41 14.32
C ASN A 389 -4.84 12.25 13.05
N PRO A 390 -5.47 11.93 11.90
CA PRO A 390 -5.14 12.59 10.63
C PRO A 390 -5.29 14.12 10.67
N GLY A 391 -6.27 14.63 11.41
CA GLY A 391 -6.47 16.08 11.59
C GLY A 391 -5.37 16.79 12.40
N HIS A 392 -4.64 16.09 13.27
CA HIS A 392 -3.48 16.67 13.98
C HIS A 392 -2.25 16.83 13.07
N PHE A 393 -2.22 16.14 11.93
CA PHE A 393 -1.10 16.15 10.98
C PHE A 393 -1.44 16.91 9.69
N ASP A 394 -2.53 17.68 9.70
CA ASP A 394 -3.04 18.42 8.53
C ASP A 394 -3.25 17.54 7.29
N LEU A 395 -3.60 16.26 7.49
CA LEU A 395 -3.87 15.34 6.39
C LEU A 395 -5.26 15.61 5.79
N GLU A 396 -5.33 15.64 4.46
CA GLU A 396 -6.57 15.86 3.75
C GLU A 396 -7.58 14.73 3.98
N PHE A 397 -8.86 15.08 3.77
CA PHE A 397 -9.90 14.06 3.69
C PHE A 397 -9.70 13.19 2.45
N VAL A 398 -9.52 11.90 2.67
CA VAL A 398 -9.41 10.92 1.60
C VAL A 398 -10.70 10.12 1.51
N GLN A 399 -11.26 9.98 0.30
CA GLN A 399 -12.43 9.13 0.09
C GLN A 399 -12.18 7.71 0.59
N PRO A 400 -13.03 7.17 1.50
CA PRO A 400 -12.87 5.82 2.03
C PRO A 400 -12.77 4.75 0.95
N GLY A 401 -11.95 3.74 1.21
CA GLY A 401 -11.88 2.55 0.37
C GLY A 401 -13.21 1.77 0.35
N PRO A 402 -13.40 0.87 -0.62
CA PRO A 402 -14.57 0.02 -0.65
C PRO A 402 -14.63 -0.86 0.60
N ARG A 403 -15.82 -1.05 1.17
CA ARG A 403 -16.00 -1.93 2.33
C ARG A 403 -15.61 -3.37 1.98
N TYR A 404 -14.87 -4.03 2.87
CA TYR A 404 -14.55 -5.45 2.75
C TYR A 404 -15.78 -6.31 3.08
N ARG A 405 -16.58 -6.57 2.04
CA ARG A 405 -17.83 -7.35 2.09
C ARG A 405 -17.96 -8.23 0.85
N PHE A 406 -18.46 -9.45 1.04
CA PHE A 406 -18.58 -10.44 -0.03
C PHE A 406 -19.54 -11.55 0.41
N ASP A 407 -20.04 -12.31 -0.56
CA ASP A 407 -20.70 -13.59 -0.28
C ASP A 407 -19.65 -14.71 -0.43
N ARG A 408 -19.56 -15.61 0.54
CA ARG A 408 -18.63 -16.74 0.53
C ARG A 408 -19.40 -17.99 0.18
N VAL A 409 -19.02 -18.70 -0.88
CA VAL A 409 -19.79 -19.83 -1.43
C VAL A 409 -18.91 -21.06 -1.64
N PRO A 410 -19.41 -22.27 -1.32
CA PRO A 410 -18.71 -23.51 -1.63
C PRO A 410 -18.80 -23.81 -3.14
N VAL A 411 -17.65 -23.97 -3.81
CA VAL A 411 -17.59 -24.34 -5.23
C VAL A 411 -16.74 -25.57 -5.40
N LYS A 412 -17.30 -26.60 -6.02
CA LYS A 412 -16.62 -27.85 -6.36
C LYS A 412 -16.03 -27.77 -7.77
N GLY A 413 -14.92 -28.49 -7.94
CA GLY A 413 -14.24 -28.63 -9.22
C GLY A 413 -13.45 -27.40 -9.62
N MET A 414 -12.75 -27.53 -10.74
CA MET A 414 -11.86 -26.51 -11.28
C MET A 414 -12.62 -25.46 -12.09
N LEU A 415 -13.60 -24.80 -11.48
CA LEU A 415 -14.41 -23.79 -12.15
C LEU A 415 -13.50 -22.62 -12.60
N PRO A 416 -13.47 -22.26 -13.90
CA PRO A 416 -12.76 -21.06 -14.36
C PRO A 416 -13.36 -19.79 -13.74
N LEU A 417 -12.51 -18.81 -13.40
CA LEU A 417 -13.00 -17.54 -12.86
C LEU A 417 -13.82 -16.73 -13.88
N THR A 418 -13.63 -16.98 -15.18
CA THR A 418 -14.51 -16.44 -16.24
C THR A 418 -15.93 -16.94 -16.06
N THR A 419 -16.12 -18.26 -15.98
CA THR A 419 -17.42 -18.88 -15.76
C THR A 419 -18.04 -18.40 -14.45
N ALA A 420 -17.27 -18.38 -13.36
CA ALA A 420 -17.75 -17.88 -12.08
C ALA A 420 -18.17 -16.40 -12.14
N ALA A 421 -17.46 -15.58 -12.92
CA ALA A 421 -17.79 -14.16 -13.11
C ALA A 421 -19.09 -13.99 -13.88
N ASP A 422 -19.29 -14.79 -14.94
CA ASP A 422 -20.51 -14.76 -15.76
C ASP A 422 -21.73 -15.16 -14.94
N LEU A 423 -21.63 -16.26 -14.17
CA LEU A 423 -22.70 -16.71 -13.27
C LEU A 423 -23.05 -15.69 -12.19
N ALA A 424 -22.06 -14.98 -11.66
CA ALA A 424 -22.26 -13.98 -10.60
C ALA A 424 -22.55 -12.56 -11.15
N GLY A 425 -22.67 -12.38 -12.47
CA GLY A 425 -22.91 -11.06 -13.08
C GLY A 425 -21.80 -10.03 -12.79
N THR A 426 -20.55 -10.45 -12.78
CA THR A 426 -19.40 -9.61 -12.39
C THR A 426 -18.21 -9.78 -13.35
N THR A 427 -17.05 -9.24 -13.00
CA THR A 427 -15.82 -9.36 -13.79
C THR A 427 -14.79 -10.25 -13.11
N VAL A 428 -13.97 -10.95 -13.90
CA VAL A 428 -12.82 -11.71 -13.42
C VAL A 428 -11.90 -10.84 -12.54
N LYS A 429 -11.73 -9.56 -12.91
CA LYS A 429 -10.95 -8.59 -12.11
C LYS A 429 -11.50 -8.44 -10.69
N LYS A 430 -12.82 -8.29 -10.53
CA LYS A 430 -13.46 -8.17 -9.21
C LYS A 430 -13.35 -9.48 -8.42
N LEU A 431 -13.57 -10.64 -9.06
CA LEU A 431 -13.39 -11.93 -8.39
C LEU A 431 -11.96 -12.15 -7.91
N ARG A 432 -10.97 -11.83 -8.75
CA ARG A 432 -9.56 -11.92 -8.37
C ARG A 432 -9.20 -10.99 -7.21
N ALA A 433 -9.75 -9.78 -7.18
CA ALA A 433 -9.55 -8.85 -6.08
C ALA A 433 -10.13 -9.37 -4.75
N LEU A 434 -11.25 -10.10 -4.79
CA LEU A 434 -11.85 -10.75 -3.62
C LEU A 434 -11.15 -12.06 -3.23
N ASN A 435 -10.51 -12.74 -4.18
CA ASN A 435 -9.81 -14.02 -3.98
C ASN A 435 -8.31 -13.90 -4.28
N PRO A 436 -7.58 -13.02 -3.55
CA PRO A 436 -6.16 -12.78 -3.80
C PRO A 436 -5.27 -14.01 -3.61
N SER A 437 -5.74 -15.02 -2.86
CA SER A 437 -5.04 -16.29 -2.66
C SER A 437 -5.02 -17.20 -3.88
N LEU A 438 -5.87 -17.00 -4.89
CA LEU A 438 -5.86 -17.80 -6.12
C LEU A 438 -4.69 -17.39 -7.02
N ARG A 439 -3.76 -18.33 -7.26
CA ARG A 439 -2.61 -18.13 -8.15
C ARG A 439 -2.98 -18.16 -9.63
N LYS A 440 -4.13 -18.75 -9.97
CA LYS A 440 -4.59 -18.97 -11.35
C LYS A 440 -6.02 -18.44 -11.52
N ASP A 441 -6.44 -18.19 -12.77
CA ASP A 441 -7.83 -17.82 -13.11
C ASP A 441 -8.78 -19.03 -13.12
N VAL A 442 -8.54 -20.00 -12.24
CA VAL A 442 -9.30 -21.24 -12.13
C VAL A 442 -9.16 -21.76 -10.70
N LEU A 443 -10.24 -22.35 -10.17
CA LEU A 443 -10.24 -22.95 -8.84
C LEU A 443 -9.30 -24.16 -8.74
N PRO A 444 -8.75 -24.45 -7.54
CA PRO A 444 -7.86 -25.59 -7.34
C PRO A 444 -8.57 -26.93 -7.62
N PRO A 445 -7.83 -27.96 -8.09
CA PRO A 445 -8.34 -29.32 -8.20
C PRO A 445 -8.57 -29.92 -6.81
N SER A 446 -9.78 -29.85 -6.25
CA SER A 446 -10.09 -30.41 -4.93
C SER A 446 -11.41 -31.18 -4.89
N THR A 447 -11.48 -32.24 -4.08
CA THR A 447 -12.72 -32.95 -3.76
C THR A 447 -13.58 -32.14 -2.80
N GLU A 448 -12.93 -31.36 -1.94
CA GLU A 448 -13.61 -30.46 -1.02
C GLU A 448 -14.00 -29.16 -1.75
N PRO A 449 -15.15 -28.56 -1.41
CA PRO A 449 -15.52 -27.27 -1.97
C PRO A 449 -14.48 -26.20 -1.62
N PHE A 450 -14.01 -25.49 -2.64
CA PHE A 450 -13.26 -24.26 -2.45
C PHE A 450 -14.23 -23.14 -2.08
N MET A 451 -13.93 -22.41 -1.00
CA MET A 451 -14.77 -21.30 -0.54
C MET A 451 -14.46 -20.03 -1.34
N LEU A 452 -15.12 -19.87 -2.49
CA LEU A 452 -15.00 -18.71 -3.38
C LEU A 452 -15.70 -17.48 -2.78
N ARG A 453 -15.02 -16.33 -2.80
CA ARG A 453 -15.61 -15.04 -2.43
C ARG A 453 -16.18 -14.36 -3.68
N LEU A 454 -17.49 -14.12 -3.67
CA LEU A 454 -18.22 -13.41 -4.71
C LEU A 454 -18.53 -11.98 -4.27
N PRO A 455 -18.79 -11.04 -5.20
CA PRO A 455 -19.28 -9.73 -4.83
C PRO A 455 -20.51 -9.82 -3.91
N TYR A 456 -20.62 -8.87 -3.00
CA TYR A 456 -21.72 -8.82 -2.06
C TYR A 456 -23.08 -8.79 -2.78
N ARG A 457 -23.99 -9.71 -2.39
CA ARG A 457 -25.33 -9.91 -2.97
C ARG A 457 -25.36 -10.52 -4.38
N THR A 458 -24.35 -11.29 -4.76
CA THR A 458 -24.38 -12.06 -6.02
C THR A 458 -24.48 -13.56 -5.81
N TYR A 459 -24.63 -14.04 -4.56
CA TYR A 459 -24.76 -15.47 -4.28
C TYR A 459 -25.99 -16.10 -4.95
N GLU A 460 -27.17 -15.52 -4.82
CA GLU A 460 -28.43 -16.12 -5.34
C GLU A 460 -28.33 -16.38 -6.85
N GLN A 461 -27.96 -15.35 -7.61
CA GLN A 461 -27.72 -15.45 -9.05
C GLN A 461 -26.67 -16.52 -9.39
N PHE A 462 -25.56 -16.56 -8.64
CA PHE A 462 -24.51 -17.55 -8.86
C PHE A 462 -24.99 -18.97 -8.59
N SER A 463 -25.76 -19.19 -7.51
CA SER A 463 -26.21 -20.52 -7.09
C SER A 463 -27.12 -21.15 -8.13
N GLU A 464 -28.10 -20.39 -8.63
CA GLU A 464 -29.05 -20.85 -9.65
C GLU A 464 -28.32 -21.33 -10.92
N GLY A 465 -27.38 -20.53 -11.41
CA GLY A 465 -26.60 -20.90 -12.60
C GLY A 465 -25.58 -21.99 -12.34
N TYR A 466 -24.96 -22.03 -11.15
CA TYR A 466 -23.98 -23.06 -10.78
C TYR A 466 -24.62 -24.44 -10.63
N GLU A 467 -25.84 -24.54 -10.11
CA GLU A 467 -26.59 -25.80 -10.00
C GLU A 467 -26.87 -26.40 -11.38
N GLN A 468 -27.24 -25.57 -12.35
CA GLN A 468 -27.55 -25.97 -13.72
C GLN A 468 -26.34 -26.33 -14.58
N LEU A 469 -25.12 -25.97 -14.15
CA LEU A 469 -23.91 -26.30 -14.91
C LEU A 469 -23.67 -27.82 -14.93
N PRO A 470 -23.37 -28.41 -16.11
CA PRO A 470 -22.98 -29.81 -16.19
C PRO A 470 -21.64 -30.05 -15.49
N ASP A 471 -21.41 -31.25 -14.99
CA ASP A 471 -20.21 -31.64 -14.24
C ASP A 471 -18.90 -31.40 -15.00
N SER A 472 -18.95 -31.55 -16.33
CA SER A 472 -17.83 -31.22 -17.23
C SER A 472 -17.47 -29.73 -17.18
N ALA A 473 -18.46 -28.82 -17.16
CA ALA A 473 -18.24 -27.39 -17.08
C ALA A 473 -17.81 -26.92 -15.68
N LYS A 474 -18.17 -27.67 -14.64
CA LYS A 474 -17.66 -27.48 -13.27
C LYS A 474 -16.19 -27.90 -13.12
N GLY A 475 -15.62 -28.61 -14.11
CA GLY A 475 -14.25 -29.11 -14.05
C GLY A 475 -14.06 -30.18 -12.98
N LEU A 476 -15.04 -31.07 -12.80
CA LEU A 476 -14.99 -32.17 -11.83
C LEU A 476 -14.13 -33.35 -12.32
N THR A 477 -13.87 -33.44 -13.61
CA THR A 477 -13.00 -34.45 -14.23
C THR A 477 -11.87 -33.73 -14.96
N LEU A 478 -10.68 -33.70 -14.36
CA LEU A 478 -9.51 -33.06 -14.98
C LEU A 478 -8.69 -34.12 -15.72
N ALA A 479 -8.58 -33.99 -17.05
CA ALA A 479 -7.65 -34.77 -17.84
C ALA A 479 -6.40 -33.94 -18.18
N HIS A 480 -5.23 -34.44 -17.83
CA HIS A 480 -3.93 -33.85 -18.15
C HIS A 480 -3.28 -34.61 -19.30
N ARG A 481 -2.93 -33.90 -20.37
CA ARG A 481 -2.16 -34.49 -21.47
C ARG A 481 -0.67 -34.39 -21.19
N VAL A 482 -0.01 -35.54 -21.04
CA VAL A 482 1.41 -35.68 -20.73
C VAL A 482 2.25 -35.06 -21.84
N ARG A 483 3.17 -34.18 -21.48
CA ARG A 483 4.13 -33.53 -22.38
C ARG A 483 5.46 -34.29 -22.35
N ALA A 484 6.26 -34.12 -23.40
CA ALA A 484 7.60 -34.69 -23.47
C ALA A 484 8.45 -34.25 -22.26
N GLY A 485 9.03 -35.21 -21.56
CA GLY A 485 9.86 -34.99 -20.37
C GLY A 485 9.11 -34.85 -19.05
N GLU A 486 7.78 -34.95 -19.04
CA GLU A 486 7.02 -34.96 -17.78
C GLU A 486 7.10 -36.33 -17.09
N THR A 487 7.10 -36.31 -15.76
CA THR A 487 7.05 -37.51 -14.93
C THR A 487 5.75 -37.54 -14.12
N PRO A 488 5.26 -38.73 -13.72
CA PRO A 488 4.08 -38.81 -12.86
C PRO A 488 4.24 -38.04 -11.55
N GLY A 489 5.46 -38.02 -11.00
CA GLY A 489 5.80 -37.25 -9.80
C GLY A 489 5.67 -35.73 -10.02
N GLY A 490 6.24 -35.21 -11.11
CA GLY A 490 6.13 -33.78 -11.44
C GLY A 490 4.70 -33.35 -11.80
N ILE A 491 3.92 -34.23 -12.43
CA ILE A 491 2.49 -34.01 -12.68
C ILE A 491 1.72 -34.01 -11.36
N ALA A 492 1.99 -34.97 -10.46
CA ALA A 492 1.37 -35.04 -9.15
C ALA A 492 1.63 -33.76 -8.34
N GLU A 493 2.88 -33.30 -8.28
CA GLU A 493 3.27 -32.06 -7.62
C GLU A 493 2.59 -30.83 -8.25
N ARG A 494 2.53 -30.74 -9.59
CA ARG A 494 1.86 -29.63 -10.30
C ARG A 494 0.39 -29.49 -9.92
N TYR A 495 -0.29 -30.61 -9.73
CA TYR A 495 -1.71 -30.64 -9.40
C TYR A 495 -1.98 -30.76 -7.90
N ASP A 496 -0.94 -30.77 -7.06
CA ASP A 496 -1.02 -30.93 -5.60
C ASP A 496 -1.71 -32.24 -5.17
N VAL A 497 -1.60 -33.29 -5.99
CA VAL A 497 -2.14 -34.63 -5.71
C VAL A 497 -1.02 -35.56 -5.24
N SER A 498 -1.35 -36.57 -4.44
CA SER A 498 -0.36 -37.60 -4.11
C SER A 498 -0.04 -38.43 -5.36
N LEU A 499 1.23 -38.80 -5.53
CA LEU A 499 1.66 -39.67 -6.62
C LEU A 499 0.89 -41.00 -6.61
N ASP A 500 0.61 -41.54 -5.43
CA ASP A 500 -0.15 -42.79 -5.27
C ASP A 500 -1.60 -42.65 -5.76
N SER A 501 -2.29 -41.57 -5.37
CA SER A 501 -3.64 -41.28 -5.84
C SER A 501 -3.69 -41.09 -7.35
N LEU A 502 -2.71 -40.39 -7.92
CA LEU A 502 -2.60 -40.19 -9.36
C LEU A 502 -2.38 -41.53 -10.09
N LYS A 503 -1.49 -42.38 -9.58
CA LYS A 503 -1.24 -43.72 -10.16
C LYS A 503 -2.48 -44.59 -10.08
N LYS A 504 -3.16 -44.63 -8.93
CA LYS A 504 -4.38 -45.41 -8.72
C LYS A 504 -5.53 -44.97 -9.63
N ALA A 505 -5.73 -43.66 -9.79
CA ALA A 505 -6.78 -43.11 -10.66
C ALA A 505 -6.58 -43.43 -12.16
N ASN A 506 -5.34 -43.70 -12.56
CA ASN A 506 -4.96 -43.98 -13.95
C ASN A 506 -4.51 -45.42 -14.20
N GLY A 507 -4.66 -46.31 -13.22
CA GLY A 507 -4.23 -47.71 -13.33
C GLY A 507 -2.73 -47.89 -13.57
N LEU A 508 -1.89 -46.92 -13.19
CA LEU A 508 -0.44 -46.95 -13.43
C LEU A 508 0.24 -47.87 -12.42
N SER A 509 0.77 -49.01 -12.88
CA SER A 509 1.56 -49.94 -12.06
C SER A 509 3.00 -49.44 -11.83
N SER A 510 3.57 -48.70 -12.78
CA SER A 510 4.92 -48.12 -12.72
C SER A 510 4.90 -46.58 -12.85
N SER A 511 6.07 -45.93 -12.76
CA SER A 511 6.20 -44.47 -12.98
C SER A 511 6.42 -44.11 -14.47
N SER A 512 6.17 -45.05 -15.40
CA SER A 512 6.32 -44.82 -16.83
C SER A 512 5.04 -44.21 -17.41
N ILE A 513 5.17 -43.09 -18.10
CA ILE A 513 4.12 -42.42 -18.87
C ILE A 513 4.70 -41.95 -20.20
N THR A 514 3.89 -41.92 -21.25
CA THR A 514 4.32 -41.53 -22.60
C THR A 514 3.80 -40.14 -22.94
N ALA A 515 4.61 -39.35 -23.65
CA ALA A 515 4.16 -38.07 -24.17
C ALA A 515 2.94 -38.27 -25.07
N GLY A 516 1.85 -37.55 -24.77
CA GLY A 516 0.57 -37.68 -25.45
C GLY A 516 -0.50 -38.40 -24.65
N ASP A 517 -0.13 -39.18 -23.62
CA ASP A 517 -1.07 -39.86 -22.72
C ASP A 517 -2.02 -38.87 -22.05
N SER A 518 -3.25 -39.29 -21.80
CA SER A 518 -4.24 -38.51 -21.05
C SER A 518 -4.42 -39.11 -19.67
N LEU A 519 -3.96 -38.40 -18.64
CA LEU A 519 -4.07 -38.81 -17.25
C LEU A 519 -5.23 -38.08 -16.58
N ILE A 520 -6.15 -38.82 -15.99
CA ILE A 520 -7.18 -38.31 -15.08
C ILE A 520 -6.48 -37.85 -13.79
N ILE A 521 -6.50 -36.56 -13.54
CA ILE A 521 -6.03 -35.98 -12.29
C ILE A 521 -7.15 -36.14 -11.26
N PRO A 522 -6.97 -37.00 -10.24
CA PRO A 522 -7.98 -37.14 -9.19
C PRO A 522 -8.08 -35.80 -8.44
N ALA A 523 -9.30 -35.39 -8.13
CA ALA A 523 -9.51 -34.26 -7.24
C ALA A 523 -8.83 -34.54 -5.89
N THR A 524 -8.13 -33.55 -5.32
CA THR A 524 -7.38 -33.75 -4.07
C THR A 524 -8.32 -33.85 -2.87
N GLY A 525 -8.27 -34.98 -2.16
CA GLY A 525 -8.66 -35.06 -0.76
C GLY A 525 -7.42 -34.75 0.08
N SER A 526 -7.28 -33.52 0.60
CA SER A 526 -6.16 -33.24 1.51
C SER A 526 -6.31 -34.05 2.79
N ARG A 527 -5.27 -34.83 3.11
CA ARG A 527 -5.01 -35.33 4.47
C ARG A 527 -5.03 -34.12 5.42
N PRO A 528 -5.75 -34.17 6.55
CA PRO A 528 -5.70 -33.08 7.52
C PRO A 528 -4.26 -32.98 8.05
N ALA A 529 -3.61 -31.84 7.81
CA ALA A 529 -2.53 -31.41 8.67
C ALA A 529 -3.17 -31.10 10.02
N THR A 530 -2.85 -31.93 11.01
CA THR A 530 -3.31 -31.77 12.39
C THR A 530 -3.01 -30.35 12.88
N THR A 531 -3.96 -29.81 13.66
CA THR A 531 -4.00 -28.51 14.35
C THR A 531 -4.28 -27.25 13.53
N ALA A 532 -5.56 -27.04 13.19
CA ALA A 532 -6.25 -25.76 13.38
C ALA A 532 -7.70 -26.06 13.76
N ARG A 533 -7.97 -26.06 15.07
CA ARG A 533 -9.28 -26.26 15.67
C ARG A 533 -10.05 -24.95 15.59
N THR A 534 -10.86 -24.81 14.54
CA THR A 534 -12.19 -24.16 14.50
C THR A 534 -12.63 -24.15 13.03
N ASP A 535 -13.89 -24.48 12.76
CA ASP A 535 -14.60 -24.40 11.45
C ASP A 535 -14.78 -25.69 10.63
N ALA A 536 -14.19 -26.83 11.01
CA ALA A 536 -14.23 -28.04 10.18
C ALA A 536 -15.65 -28.62 9.89
N ASN A 537 -16.69 -28.25 10.65
CA ASN A 537 -18.07 -28.73 10.41
C ASN A 537 -19.15 -27.64 10.27
N ALA A 538 -18.81 -26.35 10.43
CA ALA A 538 -19.75 -25.24 10.23
C ALA A 538 -19.48 -24.45 8.91
N GLY A 539 -18.36 -24.73 8.24
CA GLY A 539 -17.75 -23.86 7.23
C GLY A 539 -18.10 -24.11 5.77
N GLN A 540 -19.08 -24.96 5.43
CA GLN A 540 -19.42 -25.28 4.03
C GLN A 540 -20.72 -24.64 3.54
N GLN A 541 -21.44 -23.87 4.36
CA GLN A 541 -22.64 -23.17 3.88
C GLN A 541 -22.31 -21.79 3.29
N PRO A 542 -23.07 -21.34 2.27
CA PRO A 542 -23.02 -19.97 1.79
C PRO A 542 -23.20 -18.98 2.94
N ARG A 543 -22.29 -18.01 3.06
CA ARG A 543 -22.34 -17.00 4.13
C ARG A 543 -22.03 -15.63 3.57
N ARG A 544 -22.89 -14.67 3.90
CA ARG A 544 -22.64 -13.25 3.66
C ARG A 544 -21.69 -12.71 4.73
N VAL A 545 -20.56 -12.17 4.30
CA VAL A 545 -19.55 -11.58 5.19
C VAL A 545 -19.57 -10.07 5.03
N GLN A 546 -19.72 -9.40 6.16
CA GLN A 546 -19.58 -7.95 6.26
C GLN A 546 -19.10 -7.62 7.68
N TYR A 547 -17.97 -6.94 7.76
CA TYR A 547 -17.47 -6.41 9.02
C TYR A 547 -18.17 -5.08 9.33
N SER A 548 -18.63 -4.92 10.56
CA SER A 548 -19.11 -3.63 11.05
C SER A 548 -17.96 -2.64 11.13
N SER A 549 -18.21 -1.36 10.83
CA SER A 549 -17.25 -0.30 11.16
C SER A 549 -17.10 -0.27 12.68
N ARG A 550 -16.00 -0.81 13.22
CA ARG A 550 -15.65 -0.54 14.61
C ARG A 550 -15.18 0.91 14.69
N THR A 551 -15.52 1.55 15.80
CA THR A 551 -15.02 2.89 16.13
C THR A 551 -13.51 2.78 16.25
N LEU A 552 -12.76 3.49 15.40
CA LEU A 552 -11.35 3.76 15.69
C LEU A 552 -11.29 4.18 17.15
N ARG A 553 -10.61 3.43 18.01
CA ARG A 553 -10.21 3.97 19.32
C ARG A 553 -9.13 4.98 18.99
N PRO A 554 -9.39 6.30 19.03
CA PRO A 554 -8.36 7.25 18.71
C PRO A 554 -7.23 7.03 19.72
N LEU A 555 -5.99 6.91 19.24
CA LEU A 555 -4.83 7.08 20.10
C LEU A 555 -4.84 8.55 20.53
N ALA A 556 -5.56 8.83 21.60
CA ALA A 556 -5.87 10.19 22.01
C ALA A 556 -4.58 10.95 22.33
N ALA A 557 -4.44 12.09 21.66
CA ALA A 557 -3.48 13.14 21.90
C ALA A 557 -4.09 14.04 22.99
N ASP A 558 -3.71 13.82 24.24
CA ASP A 558 -3.97 14.65 25.42
C ASP A 558 -5.43 14.94 25.82
N GLY A 559 -5.86 14.29 26.91
CA GLY A 559 -7.04 14.68 27.66
C GLY A 559 -6.80 15.90 28.57
N THR A 560 -6.94 17.11 28.03
CA THR A 560 -7.49 18.29 28.74
C THR A 560 -7.92 19.34 27.70
N LEU A 561 -9.17 19.81 27.75
CA LEU A 561 -9.50 21.18 27.32
C LEU A 561 -9.11 22.10 28.48
N PRO A 562 -8.10 22.99 28.39
CA PRO A 562 -8.07 24.17 29.22
C PRO A 562 -9.17 25.10 28.72
N GLY A 563 -10.01 25.58 29.63
CA GLY A 563 -11.25 26.29 29.30
C GLY A 563 -11.09 27.43 28.29
N GLY A 564 -12.11 27.55 27.44
CA GLY A 564 -12.49 28.82 26.81
C GLY A 564 -11.60 29.33 25.68
N ALA A 565 -11.72 28.77 24.48
CA ALA A 565 -11.91 29.51 23.24
C ALA A 565 -12.12 28.54 22.07
N ALA A 566 -13.17 28.76 21.28
CA ALA A 566 -13.53 27.95 20.13
C ALA A 566 -12.57 28.14 18.94
N PRO A 567 -12.41 27.12 18.07
CA PRO A 567 -11.70 27.22 16.79
C PRO A 567 -12.46 28.11 15.78
N PRO A 568 -11.77 28.71 14.79
CA PRO A 568 -12.38 29.63 13.83
C PRO A 568 -13.35 28.88 12.91
N GLN A 569 -14.49 29.54 12.69
CA GLN A 569 -15.62 29.09 11.90
C GLN A 569 -15.24 28.96 10.43
N GLY A 570 -15.37 27.74 9.88
CA GLY A 570 -15.61 27.55 8.45
C GLY A 570 -17.01 28.05 8.10
N THR A 571 -17.11 28.78 7.00
CA THR A 571 -18.29 29.51 6.51
C THR A 571 -19.59 28.72 6.56
N ALA A 572 -20.57 29.35 7.23
CA ALA A 572 -21.95 28.94 7.34
C ALA A 572 -22.65 28.82 5.98
N LEU A 573 -23.29 27.68 5.76
CA LEU A 573 -24.57 27.65 5.03
C LEU A 573 -25.66 28.01 6.05
N ALA A 574 -26.55 28.92 5.68
CA ALA A 574 -27.48 29.63 6.56
C ALA A 574 -28.23 28.72 7.55
N GLU A 575 -28.07 29.01 8.85
CA GLU A 575 -28.75 28.34 9.96
C GLU A 575 -30.26 28.62 9.92
N GLY A 576 -31.05 27.58 9.68
CA GLY A 576 -32.50 27.60 9.90
C GLY A 576 -32.83 27.02 11.26
N VAL A 577 -33.18 27.85 12.24
CA VAL A 577 -33.74 27.34 13.51
C VAL A 577 -35.20 26.97 13.28
N THR A 578 -35.50 25.67 13.26
CA THR A 578 -36.87 25.15 13.20
C THR A 578 -37.25 24.50 14.52
N THR A 579 -38.54 24.53 14.87
CA THR A 579 -39.05 23.82 16.06
C THR A 579 -39.77 22.55 15.67
N TYR A 580 -39.54 21.47 16.40
CA TYR A 580 -40.15 20.16 16.20
C TYR A 580 -40.97 19.76 17.42
N ARG A 581 -42.27 19.52 17.22
CA ARG A 581 -43.15 19.02 18.29
C ARG A 581 -43.13 17.49 18.33
N VAL A 582 -42.64 16.94 19.44
CA VAL A 582 -42.49 15.51 19.71
C VAL A 582 -43.85 14.80 19.61
N LYS A 583 -43.92 13.73 18.83
CA LYS A 583 -45.12 12.90 18.70
C LYS A 583 -45.01 11.63 19.54
N ARG A 584 -46.14 11.01 19.86
CA ARG A 584 -46.18 9.75 20.60
C ARG A 584 -45.44 8.67 19.81
N GLY A 585 -44.35 8.14 20.37
CA GLY A 585 -43.47 7.15 19.74
C GLY A 585 -42.15 7.71 19.17
N ASP A 586 -41.93 9.03 19.20
CA ASP A 586 -40.66 9.61 18.77
C ASP A 586 -39.52 9.33 19.77
N THR A 587 -38.31 9.18 19.24
CA THR A 587 -37.07 9.07 20.03
C THR A 587 -36.10 10.17 19.64
N LEU A 588 -35.21 10.59 20.56
CA LEU A 588 -34.20 11.62 20.28
C LEU A 588 -33.33 11.27 19.07
N TYR A 589 -33.01 9.98 18.95
CA TYR A 589 -32.29 9.44 17.80
C TYR A 589 -33.08 9.57 16.49
N GLY A 590 -34.37 9.21 16.50
CA GLY A 590 -35.24 9.33 15.32
C GLY A 590 -35.41 10.77 14.85
N ILE A 591 -35.56 11.71 15.79
CA ILE A 591 -35.69 13.15 15.50
C ILE A 591 -34.36 13.69 14.97
N ALA A 592 -33.24 13.41 15.64
CA ALA A 592 -31.92 13.88 15.23
C ALA A 592 -31.55 13.41 13.80
N ARG A 593 -31.79 12.13 13.51
CA ARG A 593 -31.58 11.56 12.17
C ARG A 593 -32.47 12.18 11.10
N ARG A 594 -33.75 12.46 11.41
CA ARG A 594 -34.70 13.07 10.47
C ARG A 594 -34.26 14.48 10.06
N HIS A 595 -33.63 15.20 10.97
CA HIS A 595 -33.18 16.57 10.75
C HIS A 595 -31.69 16.69 10.43
N GLY A 596 -30.98 15.57 10.22
CA GLY A 596 -29.57 15.58 9.82
C GLY A 596 -28.60 16.04 10.91
N VAL A 597 -29.02 16.05 12.18
CA VAL A 597 -28.22 16.54 13.31
C VAL A 597 -27.82 15.39 14.24
N SER A 598 -26.82 15.60 15.09
CA SER A 598 -26.45 14.61 16.11
C SER A 598 -27.41 14.67 17.31
N VAL A 599 -27.61 13.53 17.99
CA VAL A 599 -28.41 13.47 19.22
C VAL A 599 -27.81 14.39 20.30
N THR A 600 -26.48 14.49 20.34
CA THR A 600 -25.76 15.39 21.25
C THR A 600 -26.06 16.86 20.96
N ALA A 601 -26.10 17.26 19.69
CA ALA A 601 -26.46 18.62 19.31
C ALA A 601 -27.93 18.93 19.65
N LEU A 602 -28.83 17.98 19.36
CA LEU A 602 -30.25 18.12 19.68
C LEU A 602 -30.51 18.21 21.20
N ARG A 603 -29.74 17.49 22.03
CA ARG A 603 -29.78 17.62 23.50
C ARG A 603 -29.27 18.98 23.96
N ARG A 604 -28.13 19.43 23.41
CA ARG A 604 -27.52 20.71 23.76
C ARG A 604 -28.41 21.91 23.44
N TRP A 605 -29.27 21.82 22.42
CA TRP A 605 -30.19 22.91 22.07
C TRP A 605 -31.48 22.94 22.91
N ASN A 606 -31.71 21.91 23.73
CA ASN A 606 -32.96 21.68 24.41
C ASN A 606 -32.70 21.25 25.85
N ASP A 607 -32.70 22.24 26.74
CA ASP A 607 -32.43 22.07 28.16
C ASP A 607 -33.34 21.00 28.79
N GLY A 608 -32.74 20.16 29.66
CA GLY A 608 -33.45 19.07 30.36
C GLY A 608 -33.33 17.68 29.73
N LEU A 609 -32.62 17.54 28.60
CA LEU A 609 -32.38 16.24 27.93
C LEU A 609 -30.95 15.67 28.14
N GLU A 610 -30.14 16.30 29.00
CA GLU A 610 -28.70 16.03 29.13
C GLU A 610 -28.31 14.90 30.10
N GLY A 611 -29.27 14.32 30.84
CA GLY A 611 -29.05 13.16 31.69
C GLY A 611 -29.76 11.91 31.14
N GLY A 612 -29.14 10.73 31.25
CA GLY A 612 -29.66 9.44 30.76
C GLY A 612 -31.02 8.97 31.31
N GLY A 613 -31.78 9.83 32.00
CA GLY A 613 -33.14 9.59 32.51
C GLY A 613 -34.21 10.58 32.03
N GLY A 614 -33.89 11.61 31.24
CA GLY A 614 -34.89 12.55 30.71
C GLY A 614 -35.60 12.00 29.47
N GLY A 615 -36.75 11.35 29.65
CA GLY A 615 -37.57 10.83 28.54
C GLY A 615 -38.30 11.93 27.77
N LEU A 616 -38.33 11.82 26.44
CA LEU A 616 -39.12 12.70 25.58
C LEU A 616 -40.62 12.55 25.86
N GLN A 617 -41.31 13.67 26.10
CA GLN A 617 -42.76 13.69 26.34
C GLN A 617 -43.50 14.03 25.03
N PRO A 618 -44.52 13.23 24.62
CA PRO A 618 -45.38 13.61 23.50
C PRO A 618 -45.99 15.00 23.71
N GLY A 619 -45.83 15.88 22.73
CA GLY A 619 -46.28 17.27 22.78
C GLY A 619 -45.20 18.28 23.16
N GLN A 620 -44.03 17.84 23.65
CA GLN A 620 -42.85 18.68 23.93
C GLN A 620 -42.31 19.29 22.63
N THR A 621 -41.93 20.58 22.67
CA THR A 621 -41.34 21.25 21.51
C THR A 621 -39.82 21.29 21.67
N LEU A 622 -39.10 20.83 20.64
CA LEU A 622 -37.65 20.87 20.55
C LEU A 622 -37.20 21.90 19.52
N THR A 623 -36.19 22.67 19.86
CA THR A 623 -35.42 23.51 18.95
C THR A 623 -34.44 22.64 18.16
N VAL A 624 -34.54 22.67 16.84
CA VAL A 624 -33.66 21.96 15.91
C VAL A 624 -33.00 23.00 15.01
N ARG A 625 -31.68 23.08 15.05
CA ARG A 625 -30.92 23.98 14.18
C ARG A 625 -30.35 23.16 13.02
N SER A 626 -30.74 23.45 11.79
CA SER A 626 -30.23 22.77 10.59
C SER A 626 -29.01 23.49 10.03
#